data_AF-A0A9D7M7E7-F1
#
_entry.id   AF-A0A9D7M7E7-F1
#
_cell.length_a   1.000
_cell.length_b   1.000
_cell.length_c   1.000
_cell.angle_alpha   90.00
_cell.angle_beta   90.00
_cell.angle_gamma   90.00
#
_symmetry.space_group_name_H-M   'P 1'
#
loop_
_entity.id
_entity.type
_entity.pdbx_description
1 polymer ?
#
loop_
_entity_poly.entity_id
_entity_poly.type
_entity_poly.pdbx_seq_one_letter_code
_entity_poly.pdbx_strand_id
1 'polypeptide(L)'
;MICLFFIFGDQPLRQPWSVTSKFKDIMTISKKKLTILVNLILATVSILISFWTGLLFFVPLLFALGLPLVNIDGPLKKKVGLTFVIVLTTTAIFSMTVLTAISFDFDKYIFPGLLSGFAGALILGINGLLIDNVKLNPKTLLSTFIIAGLSLPVWIFLTEQIFPDSIVKLELVRQFGMFHFWMVLMTLGFSFSIDEKPTGNNS
;
A
#
# COMPACT_ATOMS: atom_id res chain seq x y z
N MET A 1 42.41 8.16 51.57
CA MET A 1 43.73 8.77 51.42
C MET A 1 44.69 7.67 50.98
N ILE A 2 45.21 7.79 49.74
CA ILE A 2 46.43 7.15 49.18
C ILE A 2 46.28 5.63 48.88
N CYS A 3 46.12 5.18 47.63
CA CYS A 3 47.08 5.08 46.50
C CYS A 3 48.26 4.12 46.83
N LEU A 4 48.88 3.29 45.99
CA LEU A 4 49.26 3.32 44.57
C LEU A 4 49.66 1.85 44.21
N PHE A 5 49.17 1.25 43.12
CA PHE A 5 49.78 1.16 41.78
C PHE A 5 50.79 0.01 41.51
N PHE A 6 50.43 -0.80 40.49
CA PHE A 6 51.25 -1.39 39.40
C PHE A 6 52.26 -2.51 39.78
N ILE A 7 52.37 -3.61 39.00
CA ILE A 7 53.11 -3.66 37.72
C ILE A 7 52.72 -4.92 36.91
N PHE A 8 52.23 -4.64 35.68
CA PHE A 8 52.39 -5.30 34.36
C PHE A 8 52.02 -6.78 34.07
N GLY A 9 51.22 -6.94 33.01
CA GLY A 9 51.04 -8.21 32.28
C GLY A 9 49.99 -8.17 31.15
N ASP A 10 50.19 -7.29 30.17
CA ASP A 10 49.83 -7.42 28.74
C ASP A 10 48.41 -7.81 28.23
N GLN A 11 47.89 -6.95 27.34
CA GLN A 11 46.79 -7.12 26.36
C GLN A 11 45.33 -7.07 26.87
N PRO A 12 44.58 -5.96 26.66
CA PRO A 12 43.12 -6.03 26.60
C PRO A 12 42.70 -6.74 25.31
N LEU A 13 42.01 -7.87 25.48
CA LEU A 13 41.26 -8.58 24.45
C LEU A 13 40.49 -7.57 23.58
N ARG A 14 40.85 -7.51 22.28
CA ARG A 14 40.07 -6.81 21.26
C ARG A 14 38.60 -7.20 21.43
N GLN A 15 37.74 -6.23 21.67
CA GLN A 15 36.31 -6.42 21.50
C GLN A 15 36.05 -6.78 20.02
N PRO A 16 35.48 -7.95 19.69
CA PRO A 16 34.71 -8.04 18.46
C PRO A 16 33.35 -7.34 18.73
N TRP A 17 32.51 -7.22 17.71
CA TRP A 17 31.18 -6.58 17.75
C TRP A 17 31.14 -5.07 17.40
N SER A 18 31.91 -4.66 16.39
CA SER A 18 31.50 -3.58 15.46
C SER A 18 30.48 -4.06 14.41
N VAL A 19 29.95 -5.27 14.56
CA VAL A 19 29.02 -5.91 13.62
C VAL A 19 27.57 -5.46 13.87
N THR A 20 27.21 -5.06 15.10
CA THR A 20 25.83 -4.67 15.43
C THR A 20 25.41 -3.29 14.90
N SER A 21 26.34 -2.36 14.64
CA SER A 21 26.00 -1.09 13.98
C SER A 21 25.74 -1.28 12.49
N LYS A 22 26.61 -2.04 11.80
CA LYS A 22 26.44 -2.34 10.36
C LYS A 22 25.14 -3.10 10.06
N PHE A 23 24.69 -4.02 10.93
CA PHE A 23 23.41 -4.72 10.72
C PHE A 23 22.19 -3.85 11.03
N LYS A 24 22.30 -2.86 11.92
CA LYS A 24 21.21 -1.90 12.20
C LYS A 24 20.98 -0.95 11.00
N ASP A 25 22.04 -0.66 10.26
CA ASP A 25 22.00 0.15 9.04
C ASP A 25 21.53 -0.63 7.80
N ILE A 26 21.58 -1.97 7.81
CA ILE A 26 21.22 -2.82 6.65
C ILE A 26 19.70 -2.97 6.44
N MET A 27 18.86 -2.70 7.46
CA MET A 27 17.41 -2.94 7.33
C MET A 27 16.52 -1.85 7.94
N THR A 28 16.87 -0.57 7.77
CA THR A 28 15.91 0.53 7.99
C THR A 28 15.13 0.81 6.70
N ILE A 29 14.16 -0.05 6.39
CA ILE A 29 13.20 0.21 5.31
C ILE A 29 12.33 1.40 5.72
N SER A 30 12.31 2.49 4.94
CA SER A 30 11.46 3.65 5.24
C SER A 30 9.98 3.26 5.29
N LYS A 31 9.17 3.95 6.10
CA LYS A 31 7.71 3.68 6.20
C LYS A 31 7.04 3.66 4.83
N LYS A 32 7.45 4.56 3.93
CA LYS A 32 6.99 4.61 2.54
C LYS A 32 7.30 3.33 1.76
N LYS A 33 8.55 2.84 1.78
CA LYS A 33 8.95 1.59 1.11
C LYS A 33 8.21 0.38 1.69
N LEU A 34 8.08 0.33 3.02
CA LEU A 34 7.34 -0.74 3.69
C LEU A 34 5.86 -0.72 3.31
N THR A 35 5.26 0.47 3.22
CA THR A 35 3.85 0.61 2.81
C THR A 35 3.62 0.17 1.38
N ILE A 36 4.51 0.54 0.44
CA ILE A 36 4.45 0.05 -0.94
C ILE A 36 4.50 -1.47 -0.96
N LEU A 37 5.47 -2.06 -0.26
CA LEU A 37 5.64 -3.51 -0.22
C LEU A 37 4.41 -4.22 0.36
N VAL A 38 3.91 -3.76 1.50
CA VAL A 38 2.74 -4.35 2.18
C VAL A 38 1.49 -4.22 1.32
N ASN A 39 1.24 -3.06 0.70
CA ASN A 39 0.10 -2.87 -0.20
C ASN A 39 0.18 -3.79 -1.43
N LEU A 40 1.36 -3.97 -2.04
CA LEU A 40 1.53 -4.85 -3.20
C LEU A 40 1.32 -6.33 -2.84
N ILE A 41 1.82 -6.77 -1.68
CA ILE A 41 1.59 -8.11 -1.15
C ILE A 41 0.09 -8.31 -0.91
N LEU A 42 -0.57 -7.37 -0.21
CA LEU A 42 -2.00 -7.46 0.10
C LEU A 42 -2.87 -7.40 -1.15
N ALA A 43 -2.52 -6.59 -2.16
CA ALA A 43 -3.19 -6.58 -3.45
C ALA A 43 -3.10 -7.94 -4.14
N THR A 44 -1.94 -8.59 -4.09
CA THR A 44 -1.75 -9.90 -4.73
C THR A 44 -2.49 -11.00 -3.97
N VAL A 45 -2.37 -11.02 -2.64
CA VAL A 45 -3.08 -11.97 -1.78
C VAL A 45 -4.59 -11.80 -1.87
N SER A 46 -5.09 -10.56 -1.96
CA SER A 46 -6.52 -10.28 -2.08
C SER A 46 -7.11 -10.83 -3.36
N ILE A 47 -6.41 -10.68 -4.49
CA ILE A 47 -6.79 -11.29 -5.75
C ILE A 47 -6.77 -12.81 -5.68
N LEU A 48 -5.70 -13.41 -5.13
CA LEU A 48 -5.61 -14.87 -5.02
C LEU A 48 -6.76 -15.44 -4.19
N ILE A 49 -7.03 -14.86 -3.01
CA ILE A 49 -8.13 -15.31 -2.15
C ILE A 49 -9.47 -15.12 -2.85
N SER A 50 -9.69 -13.99 -3.51
CA SER A 50 -10.94 -13.73 -4.24
C SER A 50 -11.15 -14.72 -5.39
N PHE A 51 -10.06 -15.09 -6.08
CA PHE A 51 -10.09 -16.10 -7.15
C PHE A 51 -10.43 -17.49 -6.61
N TRP A 52 -9.79 -17.92 -5.52
CA TRP A 52 -10.03 -19.25 -4.93
C TRP A 52 -11.41 -19.37 -4.27
N THR A 53 -11.93 -18.29 -3.70
CA THR A 53 -13.22 -18.30 -2.97
C THR A 53 -14.40 -17.87 -3.83
N GLY A 54 -14.17 -17.25 -4.99
CA GLY A 54 -15.20 -16.62 -5.81
C GLY A 54 -15.79 -15.34 -5.21
N LEU A 55 -15.23 -14.83 -4.11
CA LEU A 55 -15.80 -13.72 -3.34
C LEU A 55 -15.02 -12.42 -3.58
N LEU A 56 -15.57 -11.56 -4.44
CA LEU A 56 -14.94 -10.29 -4.86
C LEU A 56 -14.67 -9.32 -3.70
N PHE A 57 -15.43 -9.40 -2.60
CA PHE A 57 -15.27 -8.46 -1.48
C PHE A 57 -13.90 -8.58 -0.79
N PHE A 58 -13.19 -9.71 -0.92
CA PHE A 58 -11.85 -9.87 -0.36
C PHE A 58 -10.83 -8.94 -1.03
N VAL A 59 -11.05 -8.55 -2.30
CA VAL A 59 -10.19 -7.62 -3.04
C VAL A 59 -9.98 -6.31 -2.27
N PRO A 60 -11.03 -5.48 -2.04
CA PRO A 60 -10.86 -4.23 -1.31
C PRO A 60 -10.62 -4.44 0.18
N LEU A 61 -11.17 -5.49 0.78
CA LEU A 61 -11.07 -5.75 2.22
C LEU A 61 -9.61 -5.88 2.66
N LEU A 62 -8.85 -6.74 1.97
CA LEU A 62 -7.45 -6.99 2.29
C LEU A 62 -6.55 -5.85 1.81
N PHE A 63 -6.84 -5.27 0.66
CA PHE A 63 -6.06 -4.12 0.16
C PHE A 63 -6.14 -2.92 1.10
N ALA A 64 -7.32 -2.66 1.67
CA ALA A 64 -7.53 -1.55 2.62
C ALA A 64 -6.70 -1.65 3.91
N LEU A 65 -6.18 -2.83 4.24
CA LEU A 65 -5.33 -3.02 5.42
C LEU A 65 -3.93 -2.43 5.26
N GLY A 66 -3.42 -2.28 4.03
CA GLY A 66 -1.99 -2.06 3.88
C GLY A 66 -1.49 -0.68 4.32
N LEU A 67 -2.29 0.38 4.12
CA LEU A 67 -2.02 1.70 4.70
C LEU A 67 -2.05 1.68 6.24
N PRO A 68 -3.15 1.27 6.89
CA PRO A 68 -3.25 1.35 8.34
C PRO A 68 -2.29 0.42 9.09
N LEU A 69 -1.95 -0.75 8.53
CA LEU A 69 -0.99 -1.68 9.13
C LEU A 69 0.39 -1.07 9.36
N VAL A 70 0.83 -0.21 8.45
CA VAL A 70 2.17 0.39 8.50
C VAL A 70 2.15 1.79 9.13
N ASN A 71 1.07 2.54 8.92
CA ASN A 71 1.10 4.00 9.15
C ASN A 71 0.32 4.49 10.36
N ILE A 72 -0.53 3.67 11.00
CA ILE A 72 -1.17 4.07 12.26
C ILE A 72 -0.22 3.81 13.42
N ASP A 73 0.16 4.89 14.10
CA ASP A 73 0.91 4.86 15.35
C ASP A 73 -0.04 4.99 16.56
N GLY A 74 0.37 4.46 17.71
CA GLY A 74 -0.39 4.58 18.98
C GLY A 74 -0.88 3.24 19.58
N PRO A 75 -1.71 3.29 20.65
CA PRO A 75 -2.16 2.11 21.37
C PRO A 75 -2.99 1.16 20.50
N LEU A 76 -2.88 -0.16 20.75
CA LEU A 76 -3.55 -1.20 19.96
C LEU A 76 -5.07 -0.95 19.79
N LYS A 77 -5.74 -0.49 20.85
CA LYS A 77 -7.19 -0.19 20.82
C LYS A 77 -7.54 0.90 19.79
N LYS A 78 -6.72 1.96 19.69
CA LYS A 78 -6.90 3.02 18.67
C LYS A 78 -6.60 2.48 17.27
N LYS A 79 -5.54 1.68 17.14
CA LYS A 79 -5.15 1.05 15.86
C LYS A 79 -6.28 0.19 15.29
N VAL A 80 -6.80 -0.75 16.07
CA VAL A 80 -7.85 -1.66 15.62
C VAL A 80 -9.13 -0.89 15.22
N GLY A 81 -9.54 0.09 16.03
CA GLY A 81 -10.73 0.89 15.73
C GLY A 81 -10.61 1.69 14.43
N LEU A 82 -9.49 2.38 14.22
CA LEU A 82 -9.25 3.14 12.99
C LEU A 82 -9.11 2.23 11.76
N THR A 83 -8.36 1.12 11.88
CA THR A 83 -8.23 0.14 10.80
C THR A 83 -9.60 -0.40 10.39
N PHE A 84 -10.47 -0.72 11.34
CA PHE A 84 -11.82 -1.21 11.04
C PHE A 84 -12.63 -0.19 10.23
N VAL A 85 -12.63 1.09 10.62
CA VAL A 85 -13.31 2.16 9.90
C VAL A 85 -12.76 2.32 8.49
N ILE A 86 -11.43 2.30 8.32
CA ILE A 86 -10.76 2.40 7.02
C ILE A 86 -11.16 1.24 6.11
N VAL A 87 -11.10 0.00 6.61
CA VAL A 87 -11.44 -1.20 5.84
C VAL A 87 -12.91 -1.15 5.40
N LEU A 88 -13.82 -0.84 6.31
CA LEU A 88 -15.24 -0.78 6.02
C LEU A 88 -15.56 0.28 4.96
N THR A 89 -15.01 1.48 5.12
CA THR A 89 -15.26 2.59 4.19
C THR A 89 -14.62 2.34 2.83
N THR A 90 -13.41 1.80 2.79
CA THR A 90 -12.72 1.44 1.54
C THR A 90 -13.46 0.35 0.78
N THR A 91 -13.92 -0.68 1.49
CA THR A 91 -14.72 -1.77 0.91
C THR A 91 -16.04 -1.24 0.33
N ALA A 92 -16.71 -0.32 1.04
CA ALA A 92 -17.93 0.31 0.56
C ALA A 92 -17.68 1.16 -0.71
N ILE A 93 -16.65 2.01 -0.72
CA ILE A 93 -16.30 2.83 -1.89
C ILE A 93 -15.99 1.96 -3.10
N PHE A 94 -15.17 0.92 -2.91
CA PHE A 94 -14.83 0.00 -3.98
C PHE A 94 -16.06 -0.72 -4.53
N SER A 95 -16.90 -1.27 -3.66
CA SER A 95 -18.12 -2.00 -4.06
C SER A 95 -19.09 -1.08 -4.81
N MET A 96 -19.30 0.14 -4.33
CA MET A 96 -20.13 1.14 -5.02
C MET A 96 -19.54 1.51 -6.38
N THR A 97 -18.21 1.62 -6.49
CA THR A 97 -17.53 1.91 -7.77
C THR A 97 -17.77 0.80 -8.78
N VAL A 98 -17.64 -0.46 -8.37
CA VAL A 98 -17.90 -1.63 -9.23
C VAL A 98 -19.38 -1.69 -9.65
N LEU A 99 -20.31 -1.57 -8.70
CA LEU A 99 -21.75 -1.57 -8.99
C LEU A 99 -22.15 -0.44 -9.95
N THR A 100 -21.60 0.76 -9.72
CA THR A 100 -21.81 1.91 -10.60
C THR A 100 -21.24 1.63 -11.98
N ALA A 101 -20.00 1.17 -12.08
CA ALA A 101 -19.38 0.86 -13.36
C ALA A 101 -20.20 -0.16 -14.17
N ILE A 102 -20.73 -1.21 -13.53
CA ILE A 102 -21.59 -2.22 -14.18
C ILE A 102 -22.94 -1.62 -14.65
N SER A 103 -23.45 -0.63 -13.94
CA SER A 103 -24.76 -0.02 -14.22
C SER A 103 -24.74 1.00 -15.37
N PHE A 104 -23.56 1.52 -15.73
CA PHE A 104 -23.40 2.42 -16.87
C PHE A 104 -23.00 1.62 -18.10
N ASP A 105 -23.79 1.73 -19.18
CA ASP A 105 -23.47 1.08 -20.45
C ASP A 105 -22.06 1.49 -20.92
N PHE A 106 -21.20 0.48 -21.10
CA PHE A 106 -19.73 0.59 -21.12
C PHE A 106 -19.13 1.25 -22.36
N ASP A 107 -19.96 1.79 -23.26
CA ASP A 107 -19.54 2.33 -24.56
C ASP A 107 -18.63 3.58 -24.44
N LYS A 108 -18.43 4.10 -23.22
CA LYS A 108 -17.60 5.29 -22.95
C LYS A 108 -16.54 4.98 -21.90
N TYR A 109 -15.41 4.43 -22.35
CA TYR A 109 -14.20 4.10 -21.55
C TYR A 109 -13.73 5.17 -20.56
N ILE A 110 -14.02 6.44 -20.85
CA ILE A 110 -13.66 7.60 -20.01
C ILE A 110 -14.40 7.56 -18.67
N PHE A 111 -15.69 7.17 -18.65
CA PHE A 111 -16.51 7.28 -17.45
C PHE A 111 -16.12 6.28 -16.35
N PRO A 112 -15.91 4.97 -16.65
CA PRO A 112 -15.34 4.03 -15.68
C PRO A 112 -13.94 4.43 -15.18
N GLY A 113 -13.12 5.02 -16.05
CA GLY A 113 -11.82 5.59 -15.66
C GLY A 113 -11.98 6.72 -14.65
N LEU A 114 -12.86 7.68 -14.89
CA LEU A 114 -13.13 8.77 -13.93
C LEU A 114 -13.66 8.24 -12.59
N LEU A 115 -14.59 7.28 -12.60
CA LEU A 115 -15.09 6.63 -11.38
C LEU A 115 -13.97 5.98 -10.58
N SER A 116 -13.09 5.24 -11.26
CA SER A 116 -11.89 4.63 -10.67
C SER A 116 -10.95 5.67 -10.06
N GLY A 117 -10.74 6.80 -10.74
CA GLY A 117 -9.97 7.92 -10.22
C GLY A 117 -10.59 8.52 -8.96
N PHE A 118 -11.91 8.76 -8.97
CA PHE A 118 -12.64 9.30 -7.81
C PHE A 118 -12.57 8.36 -6.61
N ALA A 119 -12.80 7.06 -6.84
CA ALA A 119 -12.67 6.04 -5.80
C ALA A 119 -11.28 6.09 -5.16
N GLY A 120 -10.24 6.21 -6.00
CA GLY A 120 -8.87 6.27 -5.54
C GLY A 120 -8.57 7.50 -4.67
N ALA A 121 -9.00 8.68 -5.11
CA ALA A 121 -8.84 9.91 -4.35
C ALA A 121 -9.63 9.89 -3.03
N LEU A 122 -10.84 9.31 -3.01
CA LEU A 122 -11.64 9.17 -1.79
C LEU A 122 -10.99 8.24 -0.77
N ILE A 123 -10.46 7.09 -1.22
CA ILE A 123 -9.75 6.16 -0.33
C ILE A 123 -8.51 6.83 0.25
N LEU A 124 -7.73 7.56 -0.57
CA LEU A 124 -6.60 8.33 -0.05
C LEU A 124 -7.07 9.38 0.96
N GLY A 125 -8.15 10.11 0.65
CA GLY A 125 -8.76 11.11 1.52
C GLY A 125 -9.11 10.57 2.89
N ILE A 126 -9.83 9.44 2.96
CA ILE A 126 -10.18 8.79 4.23
C ILE A 126 -8.93 8.37 5.00
N ASN A 127 -7.96 7.75 4.31
CA ASN A 127 -6.71 7.36 4.95
C ASN A 127 -5.95 8.57 5.49
N GLY A 128 -5.87 9.67 4.76
CA GLY A 128 -5.18 10.88 5.22
C GLY A 128 -5.95 11.69 6.28
N LEU A 129 -7.25 11.51 6.41
CA LEU A 129 -8.04 12.06 7.51
C LEU A 129 -7.86 11.25 8.81
N LEU A 130 -7.58 9.95 8.70
CA LEU A 130 -7.55 9.02 9.83
C LEU A 130 -6.13 8.61 10.25
N ILE A 131 -5.12 8.84 9.40
CA ILE A 131 -3.73 8.44 9.61
C ILE A 131 -2.81 9.66 9.55
N ASP A 132 -2.23 10.04 10.69
CA ASP A 132 -1.38 11.24 10.82
C ASP A 132 -0.14 11.25 9.89
N ASN A 133 0.35 10.07 9.49
CA ASN A 133 1.51 9.94 8.60
C ASN A 133 1.18 10.10 7.10
N VAL A 134 -0.10 10.18 6.74
CA VAL A 134 -0.57 10.33 5.36
C VAL A 134 -0.95 11.79 5.14
N LYS A 135 -0.08 12.54 4.47
CA LYS A 135 -0.30 13.96 4.19
C LYS A 135 -1.22 14.15 2.99
N LEU A 136 -2.40 14.70 3.26
CA LEU A 136 -3.31 15.16 2.22
C LEU A 136 -2.85 16.52 1.68
N ASN A 137 -2.59 16.55 0.39
CA ASN A 137 -2.37 17.76 -0.38
C ASN A 137 -3.22 17.66 -1.66
N PRO A 138 -3.81 18.76 -2.15
CA PRO A 138 -4.48 18.76 -3.45
C PRO A 138 -3.67 18.08 -4.57
N LYS A 139 -2.34 18.24 -4.56
CA LYS A 139 -1.45 17.58 -5.52
C LYS A 139 -1.45 16.06 -5.41
N THR A 140 -1.44 15.50 -4.19
CA THR A 140 -1.41 14.04 -3.97
C THR A 140 -2.77 13.40 -4.25
N LEU A 141 -3.86 14.12 -3.94
CA LEU A 141 -5.21 13.71 -4.33
C LEU A 141 -5.38 13.72 -5.85
N LEU A 142 -4.95 14.79 -6.53
CA LEU A 142 -5.03 14.89 -7.99
C LEU A 142 -4.16 13.85 -8.69
N SER A 143 -2.93 13.62 -8.23
CA SER A 143 -2.06 12.60 -8.82
C SER A 143 -2.65 11.20 -8.63
N THR A 144 -3.19 10.89 -7.45
CA THR A 144 -3.86 9.61 -7.19
C THR A 144 -5.10 9.45 -8.07
N PHE A 145 -5.90 10.51 -8.21
CA PHE A 145 -7.05 10.53 -9.12
C PHE A 145 -6.65 10.21 -10.56
N ILE A 146 -5.63 10.88 -11.09
CA ILE A 146 -5.18 10.69 -12.48
C ILE A 146 -4.61 9.28 -12.67
N ILE A 147 -3.72 8.84 -11.77
CA ILE A 147 -3.04 7.55 -11.86
C ILE A 147 -4.06 6.41 -11.76
N ALA A 148 -4.97 6.46 -10.78
CA ALA A 148 -6.03 5.48 -10.65
C ALA A 148 -7.04 5.56 -11.81
N GLY A 149 -7.32 6.76 -12.32
CA GLY A 149 -8.26 6.94 -13.42
C GLY A 149 -7.75 6.42 -14.77
N LEU A 150 -6.44 6.46 -15.00
CA LEU A 150 -5.79 5.89 -16.17
C LEU A 150 -5.71 4.35 -16.14
N SER A 151 -6.00 3.71 -15.01
CA SER A 151 -5.90 2.26 -14.86
C SER A 151 -6.68 1.49 -15.93
N LEU A 152 -7.94 1.84 -16.17
CA LEU A 152 -8.80 1.11 -17.08
C LEU A 152 -8.43 1.32 -18.56
N PRO A 153 -8.23 2.57 -19.06
CA PRO A 153 -7.72 2.79 -20.42
C PRO A 153 -6.37 2.10 -20.68
N VAL A 154 -5.44 2.18 -19.73
CA VAL A 154 -4.12 1.55 -19.87
C VAL A 154 -4.23 0.03 -19.82
N TRP A 155 -5.07 -0.53 -18.95
CA TRP A 155 -5.30 -1.97 -18.89
C TRP A 155 -5.82 -2.51 -20.22
N ILE A 156 -6.82 -1.85 -20.81
CA ILE A 156 -7.38 -2.23 -22.12
C ILE A 156 -6.29 -2.18 -23.19
N PHE A 157 -5.55 -1.07 -23.27
CA PHE A 157 -4.44 -0.94 -24.23
C PHE A 157 -3.42 -2.06 -24.07
N LEU A 158 -3.03 -2.41 -22.85
CA LEU A 158 -2.12 -3.52 -22.58
C LEU A 158 -2.69 -4.86 -23.04
N THR A 159 -3.96 -5.14 -22.74
CA THR A 159 -4.59 -6.43 -23.09
C THR A 159 -4.90 -6.57 -24.58
N GLU A 160 -5.15 -5.48 -25.30
CA GLU A 160 -5.47 -5.53 -26.73
C GLU A 160 -4.24 -5.48 -27.63
N GLN A 161 -3.19 -4.75 -27.21
CA GLN A 161 -2.07 -4.42 -28.09
C GLN A 161 -0.74 -5.05 -27.68
N ILE A 162 -0.55 -5.37 -26.40
CA ILE A 162 0.77 -5.74 -25.85
C ILE A 162 0.80 -7.19 -25.36
N PHE A 163 -0.20 -7.62 -24.60
CA PHE A 163 -0.20 -8.94 -23.99
C PHE A 163 -0.59 -10.02 -25.00
N PRO A 164 0.10 -11.18 -25.00
CA PRO A 164 -0.32 -12.34 -25.77
C PRO A 164 -1.71 -12.81 -25.33
N ASP A 165 -2.52 -13.25 -26.30
CA ASP A 165 -3.83 -13.87 -26.10
C ASP A 165 -3.84 -14.94 -25.01
N SER A 166 -2.78 -15.75 -24.92
CA SER A 166 -2.65 -16.81 -23.92
C SER A 166 -2.67 -16.28 -22.49
N ILE A 167 -2.09 -15.10 -22.25
CA ILE A 167 -2.07 -14.45 -20.94
C ILE A 167 -3.42 -13.81 -20.65
N VAL A 168 -4.00 -13.10 -21.62
CA VAL A 168 -5.28 -12.39 -21.45
C VAL A 168 -6.42 -13.38 -21.18
N LYS A 169 -6.36 -14.59 -21.75
CA LYS A 169 -7.36 -15.65 -21.56
C LYS A 169 -7.20 -16.42 -20.25
N LEU A 170 -6.10 -16.26 -19.51
CA LEU A 170 -5.97 -16.85 -18.17
C LEU A 170 -7.09 -16.31 -17.28
N GLU A 171 -7.80 -17.21 -16.61
CA GLU A 171 -9.02 -16.84 -15.89
C GLU A 171 -8.76 -15.80 -14.79
N LEU A 172 -7.63 -15.94 -14.09
CA LEU A 172 -7.17 -14.96 -13.10
C LEU A 172 -6.98 -13.56 -13.69
N VAL A 173 -6.32 -13.47 -14.85
CA VAL A 173 -6.02 -12.19 -15.53
C VAL A 173 -7.31 -11.58 -16.06
N ARG A 174 -8.16 -12.39 -16.70
CA ARG A 174 -9.44 -11.96 -17.26
C ARG A 174 -10.38 -11.39 -16.21
N GLN A 175 -10.50 -12.05 -15.06
CA GLN A 175 -11.45 -11.64 -14.02
C GLN A 175 -10.89 -10.57 -13.08
N PHE A 176 -9.60 -10.63 -12.74
CA PHE A 176 -9.02 -9.82 -11.67
C PHE A 176 -7.85 -8.93 -12.09
N GLY A 177 -7.36 -9.04 -13.32
CA GLY A 177 -6.18 -8.30 -13.78
C GLY A 177 -6.35 -6.80 -13.70
N MET A 178 -7.53 -6.27 -14.08
CA MET A 178 -7.83 -4.83 -13.97
C MET A 178 -7.81 -4.37 -12.50
N PHE A 179 -8.41 -5.14 -11.59
CA PHE A 179 -8.41 -4.79 -10.16
C PHE A 179 -7.01 -4.81 -9.57
N HIS A 180 -6.19 -5.81 -9.93
CA HIS A 180 -4.79 -5.88 -9.51
C HIS A 180 -4.02 -4.66 -10.01
N PHE A 181 -4.15 -4.33 -11.30
CA PHE A 181 -3.50 -3.19 -11.92
C PHE A 181 -3.91 -1.87 -11.27
N TRP A 182 -5.21 -1.70 -11.00
CA TRP A 182 -5.72 -0.54 -10.27
C TRP A 182 -5.11 -0.45 -8.86
N MET A 183 -5.05 -1.53 -8.10
CA MET A 183 -4.44 -1.55 -6.75
C MET A 183 -2.94 -1.22 -6.78
N VAL A 184 -2.22 -1.65 -7.82
CA VAL A 184 -0.80 -1.29 -8.01
C VAL A 184 -0.66 0.22 -8.25
N LEU A 185 -1.46 0.78 -9.16
CA LEU A 185 -1.46 2.22 -9.45
C LEU A 185 -1.89 3.06 -8.24
N MET A 186 -2.88 2.60 -7.49
CA MET A 186 -3.31 3.16 -6.22
C MET A 186 -2.17 3.18 -5.19
N THR A 187 -1.43 2.09 -5.07
CA THR A 187 -0.27 2.00 -4.19
C THR A 187 0.80 3.04 -4.54
N LEU A 188 1.04 3.27 -5.83
CA LEU A 188 1.93 4.33 -6.30
C LEU A 188 1.40 5.71 -5.94
N GLY A 189 0.10 5.97 -6.16
CA GLY A 189 -0.55 7.22 -5.77
C GLY A 189 -0.42 7.51 -4.27
N PHE A 190 -0.73 6.52 -3.43
CA PHE A 190 -0.57 6.61 -1.98
C PHE A 190 0.87 6.89 -1.57
N SER A 191 1.86 6.33 -2.26
CA SER A 191 3.26 6.54 -1.92
C SER A 191 3.71 8.00 -1.98
N PHE A 192 3.04 8.83 -2.80
CA PHE A 192 3.30 10.27 -2.86
C PHE A 192 2.76 11.04 -1.65
N SER A 193 1.87 10.43 -0.87
CA SER A 193 1.26 11.04 0.33
C SER A 193 1.92 10.63 1.64
N ILE A 194 2.81 9.62 1.64
CA ILE A 194 3.43 9.10 2.85
C ILE A 194 4.74 9.83 3.12
N ASP A 195 4.86 10.37 4.33
CA ASP A 195 6.09 11.01 4.80
C ASP A 195 7.25 10.01 4.92
N GLU A 196 8.44 10.43 4.50
CA GLU A 196 9.69 9.70 4.69
C GLU A 196 10.22 9.88 6.13
N LYS A 197 9.42 9.49 7.13
CA LYS A 197 9.98 9.33 8.48
C LYS A 197 10.70 7.98 8.56
N PRO A 198 11.97 7.93 8.99
CA PRO A 198 12.64 6.67 9.25
C PRO A 198 11.92 5.94 10.39
N THR A 199 11.65 4.65 10.22
CA THR A 199 11.16 3.76 11.28
C THR A 199 12.25 3.59 12.32
N GLY A 200 12.25 4.39 13.38
CA GLY A 200 13.25 4.24 14.45
C GLY A 200 13.29 5.30 15.55
N ASN A 201 12.76 6.51 15.35
CA ASN A 201 12.73 7.52 16.42
C ASN A 201 11.37 7.56 17.11
N ASN A 202 11.19 6.64 18.06
CA ASN A 202 10.32 6.91 19.21
C ASN A 202 11.19 7.62 20.25
N SER A 203 11.21 8.96 20.19
CA SER A 203 11.59 9.80 21.32
C SER A 203 10.36 10.11 22.15
#